data_AF-A0ABD0R4Q5-F1
#
_entry.id   AF-A0ABD0R4Q5-F1
#
_cell.length_a   1.000
_cell.length_b   1.000
_cell.length_c   1.000
_cell.angle_alpha   90.00
_cell.angle_beta   90.00
_cell.angle_gamma   90.00
#
_symmetry.space_group_name_H-M   'P 1'
#
loop_
_entity.id
_entity.type
_entity.pdbx_description
1 polymer ?
#
loop_
_entity_poly.entity_id
_entity_poly.type
_entity_poly.pdbx_seq_one_letter_code
_entity_poly.pdbx_strand_id
1 'polypeptide(L)' 'MCPNNCLDRGYCEDGKCVCFEGYTGEDCSVLTCPANCNDQGQCLNGMCICDLGFTGDDCSES' A
#
# COMPACT_ATOMS: atom_id res chain seq x y z
N MET A 1 3.33 3.34 23.14
CA MET A 1 2.08 3.84 22.54
C MET A 1 2.31 3.90 21.05
N CYS A 2 1.43 3.33 20.23
CA CYS A 2 1.57 3.40 18.78
C CYS A 2 0.96 4.69 18.20
N PRO A 3 1.52 5.23 17.12
CA PRO A 3 0.99 6.42 16.46
C PRO A 3 -0.41 6.13 15.90
N ASN A 4 -1.36 7.03 16.17
CA ASN A 4 -2.77 6.95 15.71
C ASN A 4 -3.47 5.61 15.93
N ASN A 5 -3.04 4.81 16.92
CA ASN A 5 -3.53 3.44 17.13
C ASN A 5 -3.46 2.56 15.85
N CYS A 6 -2.46 2.81 15.00
CA CYS A 6 -2.30 2.13 13.70
C CYS A 6 -3.52 2.27 12.78
N LEU A 7 -4.35 3.31 12.99
CA LEU A 7 -5.57 3.62 12.24
C LEU A 7 -6.55 2.44 12.10
N ASP A 8 -6.53 1.50 13.05
CA ASP A 8 -7.27 0.23 13.00
C ASP A 8 -6.98 -0.61 11.73
N ARG A 9 -5.86 -0.33 11.06
CA ARG A 9 -5.34 -0.98 9.83
C ARG A 9 -4.11 -1.84 10.11
N GLY A 10 -3.92 -2.20 11.38
CA GLY A 10 -2.80 -2.98 11.86
C GLY A 10 -2.93 -3.24 13.34
N TYR A 11 -1.87 -3.79 13.93
CA TYR A 11 -1.76 -3.97 15.37
C TYR A 11 -0.47 -3.37 15.91
N CYS A 12 -0.51 -2.96 17.17
CA CYS A 12 0.62 -2.35 17.86
C CYS A 12 1.52 -3.43 18.47
N GLU A 13 2.77 -3.51 18.02
CA GLU A 13 3.79 -4.41 18.53
C GLU A 13 5.03 -3.60 18.94
N ASP A 14 5.41 -3.66 20.23
CA ASP A 14 6.56 -2.92 20.79
C ASP A 14 6.61 -1.41 20.47
N GLY A 15 5.44 -0.78 20.36
CA GLY A 15 5.32 0.65 20.04
C GLY A 15 5.47 0.99 18.56
N LYS A 16 5.51 -0.02 17.68
CA LYS A 16 5.46 0.11 16.22
C LYS A 16 4.16 -0.47 15.68
N CYS A 17 3.67 0.10 14.59
CA CYS A 17 2.52 -0.45 13.90
C CYS A 17 2.96 -1.55 12.92
N VAL A 18 2.37 -2.74 13.09
CA VAL A 18 2.44 -3.82 12.12
C VAL A 18 1.16 -3.74 11.28
N CYS A 19 1.31 -3.29 10.04
CA CYS A 19 0.18 -3.02 9.15
C CYS A 19 -0.37 -4.30 8.53
N PHE A 20 -1.68 -4.31 8.30
CA PHE A 20 -2.34 -5.35 7.51
C PHE A 20 -1.95 -5.26 6.03
N GLU A 21 -2.17 -6.36 5.31
CA GLU A 21 -1.97 -6.39 3.86
C GLU A 21 -2.77 -5.26 3.19
N GLY A 22 -2.15 -4.55 2.24
CA GLY A 22 -2.74 -3.36 1.66
C GLY A 22 -2.33 -2.05 2.33
N TYR A 23 -1.61 -2.07 3.47
CA TYR A 23 -1.24 -0.88 4.23
C TYR A 23 0.24 -0.85 4.64
N THR A 24 0.79 0.36 4.75
CA THR A 24 2.16 0.63 5.16
C THR A 24 2.29 2.02 5.79
N GLY A 25 3.51 2.40 6.16
CA GLY A 25 3.82 3.63 6.87
C GLY A 25 3.87 3.43 8.39
N GLU A 26 4.21 4.51 9.12
CA GLU A 26 4.45 4.48 10.57
C GLU A 26 3.20 4.13 11.37
N ASP A 27 2.02 4.48 10.86
CA ASP A 27 0.70 4.32 11.46
C ASP A 27 -0.31 3.60 10.54
N CYS A 28 0.16 2.93 9.48
CA CYS A 28 -0.67 2.26 8.48
C CYS A 28 -1.60 3.19 7.67
N SER A 29 -1.23 4.47 7.57
CA SER A 29 -1.96 5.47 6.76
C SER A 29 -1.78 5.29 5.25
N VAL A 30 -0.66 4.72 4.81
CA VAL A 30 -0.30 4.59 3.40
C VAL A 30 -0.89 3.31 2.84
N LEU A 31 -1.64 3.39 1.74
CA LEU A 31 -2.10 2.20 1.01
C LEU A 31 -0.97 1.65 0.13
N THR A 32 -0.73 0.35 0.21
CA THR A 32 0.12 -0.36 -0.77
C THR A 32 -0.71 -0.69 -2.01
N CYS A 33 -0.07 -0.67 -3.17
CA CYS A 33 -0.77 -0.97 -4.41
C CYS A 33 -0.90 -2.48 -4.65
N PRO A 34 -1.99 -2.92 -5.32
CA PRO A 34 -2.17 -4.31 -5.69
C PRO A 34 -1.01 -4.79 -6.56
N ALA A 35 -0.46 -5.97 -6.25
CA ALA A 35 0.70 -6.58 -6.90
C ALA A 35 1.91 -5.64 -7.09
N ASN A 36 2.03 -4.58 -6.30
CA ASN A 36 3.01 -3.52 -6.49
C ASN A 36 3.01 -2.93 -7.93
N CYS A 37 1.82 -2.85 -8.54
CA CYS A 37 1.63 -2.45 -9.93
C CYS A 37 2.38 -3.35 -10.93
N ASN A 38 2.61 -4.62 -10.58
CA ASN A 38 3.40 -5.60 -11.34
C ASN A 38 4.78 -5.09 -11.80
N ASP A 39 5.36 -4.13 -11.07
CA ASP A 39 6.56 -3.38 -11.47
C ASP A 39 6.44 -2.72 -12.87
N GLN A 40 5.20 -2.50 -13.33
CA GLN A 40 4.79 -1.92 -14.61
C GLN A 40 4.08 -0.57 -14.42
N GLY A 41 4.27 0.06 -13.27
CA GLY A 41 3.68 1.35 -12.95
C GLY A 41 4.16 1.90 -11.62
N GLN A 42 3.67 3.10 -11.30
CA GLN A 42 3.95 3.77 -10.04
C GLN A 42 2.78 3.61 -9.08
N CYS A 43 3.08 3.18 -7.86
CA CYS A 43 2.10 3.14 -6.79
C CYS A 43 1.91 4.53 -6.17
N LEU A 44 0.70 5.09 -6.30
CA LEU A 44 0.34 6.38 -5.71
C LEU A 44 -0.92 6.24 -4.84
N ASN A 45 -0.76 6.29 -3.52
CA ASN A 45 -1.86 6.19 -2.54
C ASN A 45 -2.78 4.97 -2.75
N GLY A 46 -2.21 3.81 -3.07
CA GLY A 46 -2.97 2.57 -3.32
C GLY A 46 -3.54 2.44 -4.73
N MET A 47 -3.27 3.40 -5.63
CA MET A 47 -3.66 3.35 -7.03
C MET A 47 -2.42 3.16 -7.90
N CYS A 48 -2.50 2.25 -8.88
CA CYS A 48 -1.45 2.06 -9.85
C CYS A 48 -1.59 3.03 -11.02
N ILE A 49 -0.52 3.80 -11.27
CA ILE A 49 -0.37 4.61 -12.47
C ILE A 49 0.51 3.81 -13.43
N CYS A 50 -0.11 3.18 -14.41
CA CYS A 50 0.57 2.27 -15.32
C CYS A 50 1.48 2.99 -16.32
N ASP A 51 2.59 2.34 -16.63
CA ASP A 51 3.50 2.76 -17.68
C ASP A 51 2.86 2.61 -19.06
N LEU A 52 3.45 3.25 -20.06
CA LEU A 52 2.87 3.36 -21.39
C LEU A 52 2.78 1.98 -22.06
N GLY A 53 1.55 1.54 -22.37
CA GLY A 53 1.29 0.20 -22.92
C GLY A 53 0.82 -0.82 -21.86
N PHE A 54 0.68 -0.42 -20.60
CA PHE A 54 0.07 -1.22 -19.54
C PHE A 54 -1.23 -0.60 -19.04
N THR A 55 -2.15 -1.45 -18.61
CA THR A 55 -3.51 -1.12 -18.14
C THR A 55 -3.95 -2.12 -17.06
N GLY A 56 -5.12 -1.89 -16.48
CA GLY A 56 -5.63 -2.69 -15.35
C GLY A 56 -5.34 -2.04 -13.99
N ASP A 57 -6.00 -2.52 -12.94
CA ASP A 57 -5.90 -1.96 -11.59
C ASP A 57 -4.52 -2.14 -10.96
N ASP A 58 -3.75 -3.11 -11.45
CA ASP A 58 -2.40 -3.47 -11.03
C ASP A 58 -1.38 -3.43 -12.18
N CYS A 59 -1.75 -2.84 -13.32
CA CYS A 59 -0.93 -2.74 -14.53
C CYS A 59 -0.55 -4.07 -15.18
N SER A 60 -1.20 -5.18 -14.87
CA SER A 60 -0.88 -6.51 -15.44
C SER A 60 -1.32 -6.71 -16.90
N GLU A 61 -2.13 -5.81 -17.47
CA GLU A 61 -2.75 -5.97 -18.80
C GLU A 61 -2.07 -5.05 -19.83
N SER A 62 -1.94 -5.47 -21.10
CA SER A 62 -1.27 -4.70 -22.18
C SER A 62 -1.89 -4.91 -23.56
#